data_AF-A0A0K2UTE2-F1
#
_entry.id   AF-A0A0K2UTE2-F1
#
_cell.length_a   1.000
_cell.length_b   1.000
_cell.length_c   1.000
_cell.angle_alpha   90.00
_cell.angle_beta   90.00
_cell.angle_gamma   90.00
#
_symmetry.space_group_name_H-M   'P 1'
#
loop_
_entity.id
_entity.type
_entity.pdbx_description
1 polymer ?
#
loop_
_entity_poly.entity_id
_entity_poly.type
_entity_poly.pdbx_seq_one_letter_code
_entity_poly.pdbx_strand_id
1 'polypeptide(L)'
;EVLHTSSLLAHLTCYDPGDSSPDPSSIYLLKKAGMEEIPDSVLEEHGLPYIWAQNLAGFDFPEALSDEHRSTQVDENVCISKVDNIVLSVRNRLESRLSLQRQVSHLEKAKVTNIELNIPEEFKDKFPARISSRIRNWGAVDFEQYSSLEVAKHLQDIIDKTDFIYRLQIDRDPAKLIALIAIKPDYPRTHPIFCLNLHWNGEHNINNSEHIRALEREINLGLNNIFDENELVSHRTEILSLQIQKLLSGFDVMLEAWNATQDTDHLEFPREKTFLQPVRSVVLNPFYRANSLQ
;
A
#
# COMPACT_ATOMS: atom_id res chain seq x y z
N GLU A 1 -3.96 13.00 -7.25
CA GLU A 1 -4.75 11.75 -7.10
C GLU A 1 -5.20 11.53 -5.66
N VAL A 2 -4.29 11.43 -4.70
CA VAL A 2 -4.59 11.12 -3.28
C VAL A 2 -5.56 12.10 -2.58
N LEU A 3 -5.59 13.38 -2.99
CA LEU A 3 -6.44 14.43 -2.41
C LEU A 3 -7.66 14.78 -3.28
N HIS A 4 -8.07 13.90 -4.20
CA HIS A 4 -9.23 14.19 -5.04
C HIS A 4 -10.52 14.25 -4.20
N THR A 5 -11.35 15.26 -4.43
CA THR A 5 -12.53 15.55 -3.58
C THR A 5 -13.58 14.44 -3.62
N SER A 6 -13.76 13.77 -4.76
CA SER A 6 -14.76 12.71 -4.92
C SER A 6 -14.43 11.43 -4.16
N SER A 7 -13.16 11.16 -3.83
CA SER A 7 -12.73 9.90 -3.21
C SER A 7 -12.05 10.07 -1.85
N LEU A 8 -11.91 11.31 -1.37
CA LEU A 8 -11.19 11.63 -0.13
C LEU A 8 -11.78 10.91 1.10
N LEU A 9 -13.12 10.91 1.19
CA LEU A 9 -13.88 10.33 2.30
C LEU A 9 -14.51 8.97 1.96
N ALA A 10 -14.22 8.42 0.78
CA ALA A 10 -14.63 7.07 0.43
C ALA A 10 -13.98 6.04 1.38
N HIS A 11 -14.69 4.97 1.70
CA HIS A 11 -14.24 3.92 2.63
C HIS A 11 -13.85 4.46 4.01
N LEU A 12 -14.50 5.52 4.51
CA LEU A 12 -14.27 6.03 5.86
C LEU A 12 -14.65 4.98 6.91
N THR A 13 -15.82 4.37 6.72
CA THR A 13 -16.25 3.14 7.37
C THR A 13 -15.96 1.94 6.47
N CYS A 14 -15.87 0.74 7.05
CA CYS A 14 -15.51 -0.47 6.31
C CYS A 14 -16.43 -0.67 5.10
N TYR A 15 -15.84 -0.89 3.93
CA TYR A 15 -16.55 -1.23 2.68
C TYR A 15 -17.64 -0.23 2.24
N ASP A 16 -17.42 1.08 2.42
CA ASP A 16 -18.36 2.14 2.02
C ASP A 16 -17.78 3.02 0.88
N PRO A 17 -17.80 2.56 -0.39
CA PRO A 17 -17.33 3.34 -1.54
C PRO A 17 -18.25 4.52 -1.89
N GLY A 18 -19.53 4.47 -1.48
CA GLY A 18 -20.53 5.49 -1.78
C GLY A 18 -21.13 5.42 -3.19
N ASP A 19 -21.01 4.29 -3.90
CA ASP A 19 -21.58 4.07 -5.24
C ASP A 19 -22.98 3.43 -5.22
N SER A 20 -23.42 2.93 -4.06
CA SER A 20 -24.69 2.22 -3.88
C SER A 20 -25.55 2.90 -2.82
N SER A 21 -26.88 2.81 -2.99
CA SER A 21 -27.80 3.32 -1.96
C SER A 21 -27.84 2.33 -0.79
N PRO A 22 -27.61 2.78 0.44
CA PRO A 22 -27.76 1.95 1.63
C PRO A 22 -29.22 1.66 2.01
N ASP A 23 -30.19 2.32 1.39
CA ASP A 23 -31.61 2.01 1.55
C ASP A 23 -32.03 0.88 0.58
N PRO A 24 -32.47 -0.29 1.09
CA PRO A 24 -32.96 -1.38 0.25
C PRO A 24 -34.16 -1.00 -0.63
N SER A 25 -35.00 -0.06 -0.18
CA SER A 25 -36.16 0.41 -0.93
C SER A 25 -35.73 1.14 -2.20
N SER A 26 -34.70 1.98 -2.08
CA SER A 26 -34.08 2.67 -3.21
C SER A 26 -33.53 1.69 -4.24
N ILE A 27 -32.86 0.62 -3.81
CA ILE A 27 -32.37 -0.45 -4.70
C ILE A 27 -33.53 -1.11 -5.46
N TYR A 28 -34.64 -1.40 -4.77
CA TYR A 28 -35.84 -1.96 -5.42
C TYR A 28 -36.45 -0.99 -6.44
N LEU A 29 -36.52 0.31 -6.12
CA LEU A 29 -37.04 1.33 -7.01
C LEU A 29 -36.17 1.52 -8.27
N LEU A 30 -34.84 1.48 -8.12
CA LEU A 30 -33.90 1.51 -9.24
C LEU A 30 -34.13 0.31 -10.17
N LYS A 31 -34.19 -0.90 -9.59
CA LYS A 31 -34.48 -2.13 -10.36
C LYS A 31 -35.82 -2.05 -11.08
N LYS A 32 -36.86 -1.52 -10.43
CA LYS A 32 -38.18 -1.31 -11.04
C LYS A 32 -38.13 -0.30 -12.19
N ALA A 33 -37.25 0.69 -12.12
CA ALA A 33 -36.99 1.66 -13.19
C ALA A 33 -36.08 1.11 -14.31
N GLY A 34 -35.61 -0.14 -14.20
CA GLY A 34 -34.70 -0.76 -15.16
C GLY A 34 -33.25 -0.32 -15.00
N MET A 35 -32.89 0.24 -13.85
CA MET A 35 -31.52 0.66 -13.51
C MET A 35 -30.92 -0.33 -12.49
N GLU A 36 -29.72 -0.82 -12.76
CA GLU A 36 -29.00 -1.72 -11.83
C GLU A 36 -28.18 -0.93 -10.80
N GLU A 37 -27.66 0.23 -11.20
CA GLU A 37 -26.78 1.10 -10.41
C GLU A 37 -27.24 2.56 -10.47
N ILE A 38 -26.77 3.38 -9.54
CA ILE A 38 -27.02 4.84 -9.57
C ILE A 38 -26.15 5.44 -10.68
N PRO A 39 -26.71 6.20 -11.64
CA PRO A 39 -25.92 6.79 -12.70
C PRO A 39 -24.86 7.77 -12.15
N ASP A 40 -23.63 7.69 -12.68
CA ASP A 40 -22.51 8.56 -12.27
C ASP A 40 -22.86 10.05 -12.35
N SER A 41 -23.63 10.46 -13.37
CA SER A 41 -24.07 11.85 -13.52
C SER A 41 -24.89 12.36 -12.33
N VAL A 42 -25.67 11.49 -11.70
CA VAL A 42 -26.48 11.83 -10.51
C VAL A 42 -25.57 11.95 -9.28
N LEU A 43 -24.60 11.05 -9.15
CA LEU A 43 -23.62 11.08 -8.05
C LEU A 43 -22.70 12.30 -8.14
N GLU A 44 -22.33 12.73 -9.35
CA GLU A 44 -21.55 13.96 -9.57
C GLU A 44 -22.34 15.23 -9.23
N GLU A 45 -23.64 15.26 -9.51
CA GLU A 45 -24.51 16.41 -9.24
C GLU A 45 -24.89 16.53 -7.75
N HIS A 46 -25.23 15.42 -7.11
CA HIS A 46 -25.82 15.40 -5.76
C HIS A 46 -24.89 14.90 -4.65
N GLY A 47 -23.75 14.29 -5.01
CA GLY A 47 -22.81 13.70 -4.07
C GLY A 47 -23.07 12.21 -3.80
N LEU A 48 -22.19 11.64 -2.98
CA LEU A 48 -22.14 10.20 -2.74
C LEU A 48 -22.94 9.81 -1.49
N PRO A 49 -23.85 8.82 -1.57
CA PRO A 49 -24.70 8.37 -0.46
C PRO A 49 -23.97 7.49 0.56
N TYR A 50 -22.97 8.04 1.24
CA TYR A 50 -22.21 7.30 2.25
C TYR A 50 -23.04 6.87 3.47
N ILE A 51 -22.78 5.65 3.94
CA ILE A 51 -23.39 5.09 5.16
C ILE A 51 -23.03 5.94 6.38
N TRP A 52 -21.77 6.36 6.49
CA TRP A 52 -21.33 7.19 7.62
C TRP A 52 -22.03 8.55 7.67
N ALA A 53 -22.35 9.15 6.51
CA ALA A 53 -23.03 10.43 6.45
C ALA A 53 -24.48 10.33 6.92
N GLN A 54 -25.14 9.22 6.58
CA GLN A 54 -26.51 8.95 7.00
C GLN A 54 -26.61 8.61 8.49
N ASN A 55 -25.62 7.89 9.03
CA ASN A 55 -25.50 7.65 10.47
C ASN A 55 -25.41 8.96 11.26
N LEU A 56 -24.71 9.97 10.75
CA LEU A 56 -24.67 11.31 11.37
C LEU A 56 -26.02 12.03 11.33
N ALA A 57 -26.85 11.74 10.33
CA ALA A 57 -28.21 12.24 10.24
C ALA A 57 -29.22 11.41 11.08
N GLY A 58 -28.76 10.38 11.79
CA GLY A 58 -29.58 9.51 12.63
C GLY A 58 -30.31 8.40 11.89
N PHE A 59 -29.99 8.16 10.62
CA PHE A 59 -30.51 7.00 9.89
C PHE A 59 -29.66 5.76 10.18
N ASP A 60 -30.31 4.64 10.47
CA ASP A 60 -29.68 3.32 10.59
C ASP A 60 -30.38 2.37 9.63
N PHE A 61 -29.69 2.04 8.53
CA PHE A 61 -30.20 1.09 7.55
C PHE A 61 -29.78 -0.32 7.98
N PRO A 62 -30.71 -1.30 8.02
CA PRO A 62 -30.33 -2.67 8.30
C PRO A 62 -29.34 -3.15 7.23
N GLU A 63 -28.19 -3.66 7.65
CA GLU A 63 -27.32 -4.42 6.75
C GLU A 63 -28.17 -5.54 6.14
N ALA A 64 -27.98 -5.82 4.84
CA ALA A 64 -28.81 -6.70 4.02
C ALA A 64 -29.02 -8.15 4.56
N LEU A 65 -28.45 -8.47 5.72
CA LEU A 65 -28.52 -9.76 6.42
C LEU A 65 -29.36 -9.74 7.71
N SER A 66 -29.97 -8.62 8.11
CA SER A 66 -30.72 -8.54 9.39
C SER A 66 -32.13 -7.94 9.26
N ASP A 67 -33.11 -8.77 9.63
CA ASP A 67 -34.52 -8.52 9.93
C ASP A 67 -35.31 -7.55 9.01
N GLU A 68 -36.24 -8.12 8.23
CA GLU A 68 -37.20 -7.48 7.32
C GLU A 68 -38.18 -6.48 7.98
N HIS A 69 -38.01 -6.12 9.25
CA HIS A 69 -38.98 -5.35 10.03
C HIS A 69 -38.41 -4.11 10.74
N ARG A 70 -37.15 -3.71 10.50
CA ARG A 70 -36.66 -2.42 11.01
C ARG A 70 -37.19 -1.27 10.16
N SER A 71 -38.15 -0.54 10.72
CA SER A 71 -38.51 0.79 10.24
C SER A 71 -37.29 1.70 10.37
N THR A 72 -36.77 2.21 9.25
CA THR A 72 -35.73 3.25 9.18
C THR A 72 -36.30 4.57 9.69
N GLN A 73 -36.51 4.68 11.01
CA GLN A 73 -36.81 5.95 11.67
C GLN A 73 -35.51 6.63 12.05
N VAL A 74 -35.54 7.96 12.04
CA VAL A 74 -34.43 8.76 12.57
C VAL A 74 -34.37 8.53 14.08
N ASP A 75 -33.23 8.05 14.57
CA ASP A 75 -32.96 7.84 15.99
C ASP A 75 -31.73 8.67 16.40
N GLU A 76 -31.94 9.57 17.35
CA GLU A 76 -30.89 10.43 17.89
C GLU A 76 -29.76 9.61 18.53
N ASN A 77 -30.08 8.43 19.08
CA ASN A 77 -29.08 7.54 19.69
C ASN A 77 -28.05 7.01 18.68
N VAL A 78 -28.44 6.88 17.40
CA VAL A 78 -27.55 6.45 16.32
C VAL A 78 -26.48 7.51 16.08
N CYS A 79 -26.87 8.78 16.00
CA CYS A 79 -25.94 9.88 15.85
C CYS A 79 -25.02 9.98 17.07
N ILE A 80 -25.57 10.00 18.28
CA ILE A 80 -24.79 10.14 19.52
C ILE A 80 -23.74 9.03 19.66
N SER A 81 -24.09 7.78 19.34
CA SER A 81 -23.16 6.65 19.47
C SER A 81 -22.05 6.63 18.40
N LYS A 82 -22.30 7.22 17.22
CA LYS A 82 -21.38 7.13 16.07
C LYS A 82 -20.58 8.43 15.81
N VAL A 83 -21.06 9.59 16.25
CA VAL A 83 -20.50 10.91 15.88
C VAL A 83 -19.02 11.06 16.24
N ASP A 84 -18.62 10.69 17.46
CA ASP A 84 -17.24 10.83 17.93
C ASP A 84 -16.28 10.00 17.06
N ASN A 85 -16.65 8.75 16.78
CA ASN A 85 -15.86 7.85 15.95
C ASN A 85 -15.76 8.33 14.50
N ILE A 86 -16.85 8.87 13.94
CA ILE A 86 -16.87 9.38 12.57
C ILE A 86 -16.00 10.64 12.47
N VAL A 87 -16.15 11.60 13.38
CA VAL A 87 -15.35 12.84 13.38
C VAL A 87 -13.85 12.53 13.53
N LEU A 88 -13.50 11.61 14.44
CA LEU A 88 -12.12 11.13 14.58
C LEU A 88 -11.62 10.43 13.31
N SER A 89 -12.46 9.62 12.66
CA SER A 89 -12.11 8.95 11.41
C SER A 89 -11.87 9.94 10.28
N VAL A 90 -12.71 10.98 10.14
CA VAL A 90 -12.51 12.05 9.14
C VAL A 90 -11.18 12.75 9.38
N ARG A 91 -10.90 13.13 10.63
CA ARG A 91 -9.63 13.78 10.98
C ARG A 91 -8.43 12.89 10.64
N ASN A 92 -8.44 11.63 11.10
CA ASN A 92 -7.38 10.67 10.82
C ASN A 92 -7.20 10.44 9.31
N ARG A 93 -8.30 10.42 8.55
CA ARG A 93 -8.28 10.31 7.09
C ARG A 93 -7.58 11.51 6.45
N LEU A 94 -7.91 12.73 6.86
CA LEU A 94 -7.26 13.93 6.32
C LEU A 94 -5.77 13.97 6.64
N GLU A 95 -5.39 13.64 7.88
CA GLU A 95 -4.00 13.60 8.32
C GLU A 95 -3.20 12.54 7.54
N SER A 96 -3.75 11.33 7.38
CA SER A 96 -3.11 10.24 6.63
C SER A 96 -2.98 10.55 5.14
N ARG A 97 -4.02 11.10 4.51
CA ARG A 97 -4.00 11.53 3.11
C ARG A 97 -2.99 12.63 2.85
N LEU A 98 -2.89 13.60 3.76
CA LEU A 98 -1.89 14.65 3.68
C LEU A 98 -0.47 14.08 3.82
N SER A 99 -0.25 13.16 4.76
CA SER A 99 1.04 12.47 4.94
C SER A 99 1.41 11.64 3.71
N LEU A 100 0.46 10.88 3.15
CA LEU A 100 0.67 10.10 1.94
C LEU A 100 0.99 11.00 0.73
N GLN A 101 0.25 12.09 0.54
CA GLN A 101 0.53 13.07 -0.53
C GLN A 101 1.94 13.66 -0.39
N ARG A 102 2.39 13.97 0.83
CA ARG A 102 3.75 14.45 1.08
C ARG A 102 4.79 13.41 0.66
N GLN A 103 4.58 12.14 0.99
CA GLN A 103 5.49 11.05 0.61
C GLN A 103 5.53 10.82 -0.90
N VAL A 104 4.37 10.78 -1.56
CA VAL A 104 4.28 10.70 -3.03
C VAL A 104 5.02 11.86 -3.69
N SER A 105 4.80 13.09 -3.20
CA SER A 105 5.49 14.27 -3.71
C SER A 105 7.00 14.21 -3.47
N HIS A 106 7.45 13.59 -2.37
CA HIS A 106 8.87 13.38 -2.10
C HIS A 106 9.49 12.34 -3.04
N LEU A 107 8.76 11.26 -3.35
CA LEU A 107 9.18 10.23 -4.31
C LEU A 107 9.29 10.80 -5.73
N GLU A 108 8.35 11.64 -6.15
CA GLU A 108 8.40 12.37 -7.41
C GLU A 108 9.62 13.29 -7.51
N LYS A 109 10.01 13.92 -6.40
CA LYS A 109 11.22 14.75 -6.33
C LYS A 109 12.49 13.90 -6.32
N ALA A 110 12.50 12.80 -5.58
CA ALA A 110 13.65 11.90 -5.44
C ALA A 110 14.13 11.36 -6.81
N LYS A 111 13.19 11.12 -7.74
CA LYS A 111 13.47 10.81 -9.15
C LYS A 111 14.42 11.81 -9.83
N VAL A 112 14.31 13.10 -9.51
CA VAL A 112 15.03 14.18 -10.21
C VAL A 112 16.32 14.55 -9.50
N THR A 113 16.31 14.55 -8.16
CA THR A 113 17.37 15.15 -7.36
C THR A 113 18.27 14.13 -6.65
N ASN A 114 18.00 12.83 -6.78
CA ASN A 114 18.68 11.77 -6.01
C ASN A 114 18.68 12.04 -4.50
N ILE A 115 17.65 12.70 -3.98
CA ILE A 115 17.50 12.97 -2.54
C ILE A 115 17.10 11.67 -1.83
N GLU A 116 17.70 11.42 -0.67
CA GLU A 116 17.35 10.29 0.19
C GLU A 116 15.90 10.38 0.68
N LEU A 117 15.27 9.24 0.90
CA LEU A 117 13.93 9.21 1.48
C LEU A 117 13.96 9.80 2.89
N ASN A 118 13.01 10.69 3.16
CA ASN A 118 12.86 11.22 4.50
C ASN A 118 12.21 10.16 5.39
N ILE A 119 13.02 9.48 6.20
CA ILE A 119 12.58 8.55 7.23
C ILE A 119 12.75 9.19 8.61
N PRO A 120 11.85 8.90 9.58
CA PRO A 120 12.02 9.36 10.96
C PRO A 120 13.40 9.01 11.53
N GLU A 121 14.01 9.93 12.28
CA GLU A 121 15.38 9.79 12.81
C GLU A 121 15.55 8.51 13.63
N GLU A 122 14.52 8.12 14.38
CA GLU A 122 14.48 6.92 15.22
C GLU A 122 14.68 5.62 14.43
N PHE A 123 14.42 5.64 13.12
CA PHE A 123 14.54 4.48 12.25
C PHE A 123 15.81 4.47 11.41
N LYS A 124 16.58 5.57 11.36
CA LYS A 124 17.78 5.64 10.52
C LYS A 124 18.82 4.59 10.89
N ASP A 125 19.00 4.36 12.19
CA ASP A 125 19.96 3.38 12.70
C ASP A 125 19.55 1.92 12.41
N LYS A 126 18.28 1.68 12.06
CA LYS A 126 17.77 0.35 11.67
C LYS A 126 18.04 0.03 10.20
N PHE A 127 18.48 1.02 9.40
CA PHE A 127 18.83 0.84 7.99
C PHE A 127 20.34 1.02 7.77
N PRO A 128 20.92 0.43 6.71
CA PRO A 128 22.32 0.68 6.36
C PRO A 128 22.58 2.16 6.08
N ALA A 129 23.71 2.66 6.58
CA ALA A 129 24.13 4.05 6.39
C ALA A 129 24.34 4.44 4.92
N ARG A 130 24.58 3.46 4.02
CA ARG A 130 24.76 3.69 2.59
C ARG A 130 23.83 2.81 1.76
N ILE A 131 23.06 3.45 0.89
CA ILE A 131 22.23 2.80 -0.13
C ILE A 131 22.83 3.07 -1.51
N SER A 132 23.02 2.00 -2.28
CA SER A 132 23.64 2.04 -3.60
C SER A 132 22.58 2.12 -4.69
N SER A 133 21.43 1.49 -4.47
CA SER A 133 20.24 1.58 -5.30
C SER A 133 19.64 2.99 -5.31
N ARG A 134 19.08 3.40 -6.47
CA ARG A 134 18.48 4.72 -6.65
C ARG A 134 17.09 4.62 -7.26
N ILE A 135 16.19 5.48 -6.79
CA ILE A 135 14.87 5.65 -7.39
C ILE A 135 15.03 6.36 -8.74
N ARG A 136 14.69 5.67 -9.82
CA ARG A 136 14.79 6.19 -11.19
C ARG A 136 13.49 6.73 -11.73
N ASN A 137 12.37 6.11 -11.36
CA ASN A 137 11.07 6.54 -11.82
C ASN A 137 9.99 6.25 -10.78
N TRP A 138 9.00 7.13 -10.72
CA TRP A 138 7.78 6.98 -9.92
C TRP A 138 6.62 7.58 -10.73
N GLY A 139 5.48 6.89 -10.75
CA GLY A 139 4.28 7.39 -11.40
C GLY A 139 3.06 6.53 -11.08
N ALA A 140 1.88 7.13 -11.18
CA ALA A 140 0.61 6.41 -11.08
C ALA A 140 0.41 5.48 -12.29
N VAL A 141 -0.34 4.40 -12.09
CA VAL A 141 -0.71 3.41 -13.11
C VAL A 141 -2.18 3.10 -12.98
N ASP A 142 -2.88 2.98 -14.10
CA ASP A 142 -4.31 2.64 -14.10
C ASP A 142 -4.53 1.18 -13.70
N PHE A 143 -5.66 0.89 -13.04
CA PHE A 143 -6.02 -0.46 -12.63
C PHE A 143 -6.07 -1.45 -13.81
N GLU A 144 -6.58 -1.03 -14.97
CA GLU A 144 -6.64 -1.88 -16.17
C GLU A 144 -5.24 -2.28 -16.65
N GLN A 145 -4.31 -1.32 -16.64
CA GLN A 145 -2.91 -1.58 -17.00
C GLN A 145 -2.28 -2.54 -15.99
N TYR A 146 -2.51 -2.32 -14.69
CA TYR A 146 -2.02 -3.19 -13.62
C TYR A 146 -2.54 -4.63 -13.75
N SER A 147 -3.85 -4.79 -13.93
CA SER A 147 -4.52 -6.09 -14.01
C SER A 147 -4.08 -6.92 -15.24
N SER A 148 -3.68 -6.23 -16.32
CA SER A 148 -3.16 -6.90 -17.53
C SER A 148 -1.76 -7.51 -17.36
N LEU A 149 -1.00 -7.12 -16.33
CA LEU A 149 0.38 -7.58 -16.13
C LEU A 149 0.42 -8.99 -15.55
N GLU A 150 1.17 -9.88 -16.20
CA GLU A 150 1.31 -11.27 -15.76
C GLU A 150 1.90 -11.41 -14.35
N VAL A 151 2.84 -10.54 -14.00
CA VAL A 151 3.50 -10.55 -12.69
C VAL A 151 2.51 -10.21 -11.56
N ALA A 152 1.47 -9.43 -11.85
CA ALA A 152 0.46 -8.99 -10.89
C ALA A 152 -0.72 -9.97 -10.73
N LYS A 153 -0.82 -11.02 -11.55
CA LYS A 153 -1.96 -11.96 -11.56
C LYS A 153 -2.28 -12.55 -10.18
N HIS A 154 -1.25 -12.84 -9.38
CA HIS A 154 -1.41 -13.42 -8.04
C HIS A 154 -2.05 -12.47 -7.01
N LEU A 155 -2.22 -11.19 -7.33
CA LEU A 155 -2.84 -10.17 -6.47
C LEU A 155 -4.17 -9.63 -7.01
N GLN A 156 -4.70 -10.20 -8.10
CA GLN A 156 -5.94 -9.72 -8.72
C GLN A 156 -7.16 -9.77 -7.78
N ASP A 157 -7.19 -10.73 -6.86
CA ASP A 157 -8.28 -10.86 -5.87
C ASP A 157 -8.09 -9.97 -4.63
N ILE A 158 -6.95 -9.29 -4.52
CA ILE A 158 -6.57 -8.48 -3.35
C ILE A 158 -6.63 -7.00 -3.69
N ILE A 159 -6.41 -6.62 -4.95
CA ILE A 159 -6.30 -5.22 -5.40
C ILE A 159 -7.53 -4.85 -6.20
N ASP A 160 -8.10 -3.70 -5.87
CA ASP A 160 -9.38 -3.23 -6.41
C ASP A 160 -9.17 -1.99 -7.29
N LYS A 161 -10.17 -1.69 -8.12
CA LYS A 161 -10.22 -0.47 -8.95
C LYS A 161 -10.15 0.84 -8.15
N THR A 162 -10.46 0.78 -6.86
CA THR A 162 -10.45 1.92 -5.93
C THR A 162 -9.07 2.22 -5.36
N ASP A 163 -8.10 1.33 -5.58
CA ASP A 163 -6.78 1.42 -4.98
C ASP A 163 -5.89 2.41 -5.75
N PHE A 164 -5.00 3.09 -5.03
CA PHE A 164 -3.97 3.91 -5.69
C PHE A 164 -2.84 3.00 -6.11
N ILE A 165 -2.61 2.90 -7.42
CA ILE A 165 -1.60 2.02 -7.97
C ILE A 165 -0.46 2.86 -8.52
N TYR A 166 0.75 2.54 -8.09
CA TYR A 166 1.97 3.22 -8.49
C TYR A 166 2.98 2.24 -9.06
N ARG A 167 3.80 2.73 -9.98
CA ARG A 167 4.98 2.03 -10.47
C ARG A 167 6.23 2.77 -10.06
N LEU A 168 7.03 2.11 -9.24
CA LEU A 168 8.36 2.51 -8.84
C LEU A 168 9.40 1.75 -9.66
N GLN A 169 10.43 2.46 -10.13
CA GLN A 169 11.61 1.84 -10.73
C GLN A 169 12.84 2.20 -9.91
N ILE A 170 13.61 1.18 -9.55
CA ILE A 170 14.87 1.28 -8.82
C ILE A 170 15.98 0.74 -9.70
N ASP A 171 17.06 1.49 -9.84
CA ASP A 171 18.23 1.08 -10.60
C ASP A 171 19.42 0.86 -9.66
N ARG A 172 20.13 -0.24 -9.88
CA ARG A 172 21.50 -0.48 -9.42
C ARG A 172 22.24 -1.16 -10.55
N ASP A 173 22.91 -0.37 -11.38
CA ASP A 173 23.54 -0.82 -12.62
C ASP A 173 24.41 -2.07 -12.43
N PRO A 174 24.22 -3.15 -13.20
CA PRO A 174 23.32 -3.30 -14.37
C PRO A 174 21.87 -3.72 -14.09
N ALA A 175 21.50 -3.93 -12.83
CA ALA A 175 20.17 -4.42 -12.43
C ALA A 175 19.11 -3.31 -12.37
N LYS A 176 17.89 -3.64 -12.83
CA LYS A 176 16.70 -2.78 -12.76
C LYS A 176 15.55 -3.51 -12.09
N LEU A 177 15.02 -2.93 -11.03
CA LEU A 177 13.85 -3.46 -10.32
C LEU A 177 12.63 -2.57 -10.56
N ILE A 178 11.55 -3.19 -10.99
CA ILE A 178 10.23 -2.57 -11.07
C ILE A 178 9.41 -3.06 -9.89
N ALA A 179 8.84 -2.13 -9.14
CA ALA A 179 7.88 -2.42 -8.08
C ALA A 179 6.54 -1.79 -8.44
N LEU A 180 5.50 -2.62 -8.53
CA LEU A 180 4.11 -2.17 -8.57
C LEU A 180 3.60 -2.12 -7.13
N ILE A 181 3.03 -0.99 -6.75
CA ILE A 181 2.65 -0.70 -5.36
C ILE A 181 1.17 -0.33 -5.36
N ALA A 182 0.37 -1.14 -4.68
CA ALA A 182 -1.05 -0.87 -4.45
C ALA A 182 -1.25 -0.33 -3.04
N ILE A 183 -1.93 0.81 -2.92
CA ILE A 183 -2.26 1.46 -1.66
C ILE A 183 -3.78 1.52 -1.54
N LYS A 184 -4.32 0.85 -0.52
CA LYS A 184 -5.76 0.84 -0.26
C LYS A 184 -6.25 2.23 0.20
N PRO A 185 -7.52 2.61 -0.08
CA PRO A 185 -8.10 3.88 0.37
C PRO A 185 -8.13 4.10 1.89
N ASP A 186 -8.04 3.02 2.66
CA ASP A 186 -8.04 3.01 4.12
C ASP A 186 -6.64 3.21 4.73
N TYR A 187 -5.61 3.49 3.91
CA TYR A 187 -4.26 3.83 4.38
C TYR A 187 -4.31 4.85 5.53
N PRO A 188 -3.61 4.62 6.65
CA PRO A 188 -2.55 3.63 6.86
C PRO A 188 -3.00 2.31 7.50
N ARG A 189 -4.31 2.06 7.62
CA ARG A 189 -4.83 0.86 8.28
C ARG A 189 -4.34 -0.40 7.58
N THR A 190 -4.47 -0.43 6.25
CA THR A 190 -3.89 -1.48 5.42
C THR A 190 -2.57 -0.99 4.84
N HIS A 191 -1.51 -1.79 5.00
CA HIS A 191 -0.19 -1.45 4.48
C HIS A 191 -0.18 -1.52 2.94
N PRO A 192 0.63 -0.68 2.27
CA PRO A 192 0.91 -0.83 0.85
C PRO A 192 1.42 -2.24 0.50
N ILE A 193 0.94 -2.76 -0.63
CA ILE A 193 1.29 -4.09 -1.15
C ILE A 193 2.21 -3.91 -2.35
N PHE A 194 3.36 -4.59 -2.32
CA PHE A 194 4.39 -4.56 -3.34
C PHE A 194 4.40 -5.85 -4.16
N CYS A 195 4.52 -5.67 -5.47
CA CYS A 195 4.75 -6.73 -6.44
C CYS A 195 5.99 -6.36 -7.26
N LEU A 196 6.98 -7.25 -7.30
CA LEU A 196 8.33 -6.98 -7.78
C LEU A 196 8.65 -7.74 -9.07
N ASN A 197 9.36 -7.06 -9.97
CA ASN A 197 9.91 -7.65 -11.17
C ASN A 197 11.32 -7.12 -11.43
N LEU A 198 12.30 -8.01 -11.43
CA LEU A 198 13.72 -7.68 -11.59
C LEU A 198 14.19 -8.04 -13.00
N HIS A 199 14.88 -7.09 -13.63
CA HIS A 199 15.60 -7.27 -14.87
C HIS A 199 17.11 -7.21 -14.61
N TRP A 200 17.71 -8.39 -14.48
CA TRP A 200 19.16 -8.59 -14.35
C TRP A 200 19.46 -10.04 -14.74
N ASN A 201 20.31 -10.26 -15.73
CA ASN A 201 20.60 -11.60 -16.28
C ASN A 201 19.35 -12.41 -16.70
N GLY A 202 18.31 -11.70 -17.12
CA GLY A 202 16.99 -12.24 -17.40
C GLY A 202 15.89 -11.45 -16.69
N GLU A 203 14.68 -11.99 -16.71
CA GLU A 203 13.54 -11.46 -15.97
C GLU A 203 13.20 -12.38 -14.80
N HIS A 204 13.12 -11.80 -13.61
CA HIS A 204 12.91 -12.49 -12.34
C HIS A 204 11.71 -11.90 -11.62
N ASN A 205 10.71 -12.72 -11.36
CA ASN A 205 9.46 -12.36 -10.71
C ASN A 205 9.04 -13.45 -9.71
N ILE A 206 7.89 -13.26 -9.07
CA ILE A 206 7.33 -14.19 -8.09
C ILE A 206 7.19 -15.63 -8.63
N ASN A 207 6.99 -15.83 -9.92
CA ASN A 207 6.76 -17.17 -10.47
C ASN A 207 8.06 -17.95 -10.67
N ASN A 208 9.18 -17.27 -10.94
CA ASN A 208 10.42 -17.91 -11.37
C ASN A 208 11.65 -17.66 -10.45
N SER A 209 11.56 -16.77 -9.45
CA SER A 209 12.70 -16.43 -8.59
C SER A 209 12.34 -16.45 -7.11
N GLU A 210 13.00 -17.33 -6.35
CA GLU A 210 12.84 -17.40 -4.89
C GLU A 210 13.42 -16.17 -4.19
N HIS A 211 14.46 -15.54 -4.76
CA HIS A 211 15.01 -14.30 -4.22
C HIS A 211 13.97 -13.17 -4.25
N ILE A 212 13.20 -13.07 -5.34
CA ILE A 212 12.12 -12.08 -5.47
C ILE A 212 10.97 -12.39 -4.51
N ARG A 213 10.52 -13.65 -4.42
CA ARG A 213 9.49 -14.04 -3.43
C ARG A 213 9.90 -13.68 -2.01
N ALA A 214 11.16 -13.91 -1.66
CA ALA A 214 11.66 -13.65 -0.33
C ALA A 214 11.76 -12.14 -0.05
N LEU A 215 12.20 -11.34 -1.02
CA LEU A 215 12.23 -9.88 -0.92
C LEU A 215 10.81 -9.29 -0.82
N GLU A 216 9.88 -9.74 -1.66
CA GLU A 216 8.46 -9.35 -1.60
C GLU A 216 7.84 -9.65 -0.24
N ARG A 217 8.04 -10.87 0.28
CA ARG A 217 7.55 -11.26 1.61
C ARG A 217 8.10 -10.35 2.69
N GLU A 218 9.38 -10.05 2.63
CA GLU A 218 10.06 -9.23 3.63
C GLU A 218 9.58 -7.76 3.62
N ILE A 219 9.19 -7.22 2.47
CA ILE A 219 8.64 -5.86 2.34
C ILE A 219 7.16 -5.80 2.75
N ASN A 220 6.37 -6.78 2.30
CA ASN A 220 4.92 -6.81 2.55
C ASN A 220 4.59 -7.19 4.00
N LEU A 221 5.37 -8.09 4.62
CA LEU A 221 5.08 -8.62 5.96
C LEU A 221 6.14 -8.28 7.01
N GLY A 222 7.38 -7.99 6.60
CA GLY A 222 8.51 -7.93 7.52
C GLY A 222 8.70 -6.60 8.26
N LEU A 223 7.83 -5.60 8.10
CA LEU A 223 7.94 -4.36 8.89
C LEU A 223 7.86 -4.65 10.40
N ASN A 224 6.97 -5.57 10.79
CA ASN A 224 6.80 -6.01 12.17
C ASN A 224 8.04 -6.71 12.75
N ASN A 225 9.00 -7.09 11.90
CA ASN A 225 10.27 -7.65 12.37
C ASN A 225 11.28 -6.55 12.76
N ILE A 226 11.18 -5.35 12.17
CA ILE A 226 12.14 -4.25 12.36
C ILE A 226 11.66 -3.28 13.45
N PHE A 227 10.34 -3.14 13.56
CA PHE A 227 9.71 -2.12 14.39
C PHE A 227 8.81 -2.76 15.42
N ASP A 228 8.88 -2.26 16.65
CA ASP A 228 7.96 -2.66 17.71
C ASP A 228 6.55 -2.12 17.37
N GLU A 229 5.50 -2.81 17.85
CA GLU A 229 4.11 -2.41 17.56
C GLU A 229 3.83 -0.94 17.94
N ASN A 230 4.41 -0.47 19.04
CA ASN A 230 4.24 0.91 19.51
C ASN A 230 4.90 1.95 18.57
N GLU A 231 6.05 1.61 17.98
CA GLU A 231 6.73 2.48 17.01
C GLU A 231 5.92 2.55 15.71
N LEU A 232 5.39 1.41 15.24
CA LEU A 232 4.54 1.33 14.05
C LEU A 232 3.25 2.11 14.22
N VAL A 233 2.63 2.09 15.40
CA VAL A 233 1.42 2.88 15.67
C VAL A 233 1.71 4.37 15.60
N SER A 234 2.88 4.80 16.10
CA SER A 234 3.29 6.20 16.15
C SER A 234 3.63 6.76 14.77
N HIS A 235 4.20 5.92 13.90
CA HIS A 235 4.61 6.28 12.53
C HIS A 235 3.81 5.58 11.44
N ARG A 236 2.54 5.27 11.75
CA ARG A 236 1.63 4.58 10.83
C ARG A 236 1.48 5.30 9.49
N THR A 237 1.59 6.63 9.50
CA THR A 237 1.39 7.39 8.26
C THR A 237 2.60 7.35 7.34
N GLU A 238 3.78 6.93 7.82
CA GLU A 238 5.07 6.92 7.13
C GLU A 238 5.45 5.54 6.59
N ILE A 239 4.55 4.55 6.71
CA ILE A 239 4.76 3.15 6.34
C ILE A 239 5.24 3.00 4.89
N LEU A 240 4.67 3.74 3.93
CA LEU A 240 5.10 3.66 2.54
C LEU A 240 6.59 3.99 2.38
N SER A 241 7.06 5.08 3.00
CA SER A 241 8.47 5.48 2.93
C SER A 241 9.39 4.45 3.60
N LEU A 242 8.96 3.86 4.72
CA LEU A 242 9.70 2.80 5.40
C LEU A 242 9.80 1.53 4.55
N GLN A 243 8.71 1.12 3.88
CA GLN A 243 8.73 -0.03 2.97
C GLN A 243 9.64 0.21 1.77
N ILE A 244 9.63 1.41 1.19
CA ILE A 244 10.51 1.73 0.06
C ILE A 244 11.98 1.77 0.51
N GLN A 245 12.27 2.34 1.69
CA GLN A 245 13.63 2.32 2.25
C GLN A 245 14.12 0.88 2.50
N LYS A 246 13.23 0.05 3.03
CA LYS A 246 13.47 -1.38 3.21
C LYS A 246 13.70 -2.10 1.87
N LEU A 247 12.91 -1.77 0.85
CA LEU A 247 13.07 -2.30 -0.49
C LEU A 247 14.43 -1.90 -1.10
N LEU A 248 14.83 -0.64 -1.02
CA LEU A 248 16.13 -0.17 -1.53
C LEU A 248 17.31 -0.89 -0.86
N SER A 249 17.28 -0.96 0.47
CA SER A 249 18.33 -1.62 1.23
C SER A 249 18.34 -3.15 1.03
N GLY A 250 17.17 -3.78 1.01
CA GLY A 250 17.01 -5.23 0.78
C GLY A 250 17.36 -5.64 -0.65
N PHE A 251 17.02 -4.83 -1.65
CA PHE A 251 17.43 -5.04 -3.04
C PHE A 251 18.95 -5.02 -3.17
N ASP A 252 19.62 -4.07 -2.50
CA ASP A 252 21.07 -4.01 -2.53
C ASP A 252 21.73 -5.26 -1.93
N VAL A 253 21.26 -5.71 -0.77
CA VAL A 253 21.80 -6.92 -0.12
C VAL A 253 21.51 -8.16 -0.95
N MET A 254 20.30 -8.28 -1.48
CA MET A 254 19.91 -9.40 -2.32
C MET A 254 20.83 -9.54 -3.53
N LEU A 255 21.15 -8.43 -4.21
CA LEU A 255 22.07 -8.44 -5.34
C LEU A 255 23.51 -8.79 -4.93
N GLU A 256 24.02 -8.24 -3.83
CA GLU A 256 25.36 -8.54 -3.30
C GLU A 256 25.49 -10.02 -2.90
N ALA A 257 24.46 -10.56 -2.26
CA ALA A 257 24.41 -11.95 -1.85
C ALA A 257 24.28 -12.90 -3.04
N TRP A 258 23.38 -12.59 -3.99
CA TRP A 258 23.15 -13.41 -5.17
C TRP A 258 24.38 -13.42 -6.09
N ASN A 259 25.00 -12.27 -6.33
CA ASN A 259 26.22 -12.19 -7.14
C ASN A 259 27.37 -12.98 -6.50
N ALA A 260 27.53 -12.90 -5.18
CA ALA A 260 28.56 -13.68 -4.48
C ALA A 260 28.33 -15.21 -4.49
N THR A 261 27.16 -15.69 -4.92
CA THR A 261 26.91 -17.12 -5.15
C THR A 261 27.17 -17.56 -6.58
N GLN A 262 27.36 -16.62 -7.51
CA GLN A 262 27.75 -16.91 -8.88
C GLN A 262 29.27 -17.07 -8.91
N ASP A 263 29.77 -18.21 -9.43
CA ASP A 263 31.20 -18.48 -9.64
C ASP A 263 31.72 -17.66 -10.84
N THR A 264 31.63 -16.34 -10.74
CA THR A 264 32.11 -15.39 -11.75
C THR A 264 33.21 -14.53 -11.18
N ASP A 265 34.36 -14.47 -11.85
CA ASP A 265 35.53 -13.65 -11.45
C ASP A 265 35.22 -12.14 -11.43
N HIS A 266 34.10 -11.71 -12.00
CA HIS A 266 33.63 -10.33 -12.03
C HIS A 266 32.46 -10.13 -11.06
N LEU A 267 32.74 -9.51 -9.91
CA LEU A 267 31.70 -9.07 -8.97
C LEU A 267 31.06 -7.76 -9.49
N GLU A 268 29.95 -7.87 -10.24
CA GLU A 268 29.15 -6.69 -10.63
C GLU A 268 28.60 -5.93 -9.41
N PHE A 269 28.42 -6.61 -8.26
CA PHE A 269 27.94 -6.04 -7.00
C PHE A 269 28.88 -6.40 -5.84
N PRO A 270 29.80 -5.50 -5.44
CA PRO A 270 30.70 -5.75 -4.32
C PRO A 270 29.92 -5.74 -3.00
N ARG A 271 30.33 -6.61 -2.06
CA ARG A 271 29.76 -6.67 -0.70
C ARG A 271 30.19 -5.43 0.09
N GLU A 272 29.30 -4.47 0.20
CA GLU A 272 29.54 -3.24 0.98
C GLU A 272 28.68 -3.20 2.25
N LYS A 273 27.64 -4.03 2.33
CA LYS A 273 26.61 -3.92 3.37
C LYS A 273 26.64 -5.09 4.35
N THR A 274 26.52 -4.76 5.63
CA THR A 274 26.37 -5.73 6.72
C THR A 274 25.02 -5.50 7.38
N PHE A 275 24.11 -6.47 7.31
CA PHE A 275 22.87 -6.45 8.09
C PHE A 275 23.09 -7.18 9.41
N LEU A 276 22.62 -6.60 10.52
CA LEU A 276 22.78 -7.18 11.85
C LEU A 276 21.61 -8.09 12.27
N GLN A 277 20.49 -8.07 11.54
CA GLN A 277 19.25 -8.71 12.01
C GLN A 277 18.91 -9.99 11.23
N PRO A 278 18.88 -11.19 11.83
CA PRO A 278 18.74 -12.47 11.12
C PRO A 278 17.40 -12.60 10.38
N VAL A 279 17.44 -12.74 9.06
CA VAL A 279 16.27 -13.14 8.26
C VAL A 279 16.08 -14.65 8.35
N ARG A 280 14.93 -15.11 8.85
CA ARG A 280 14.60 -16.53 9.09
C ARG A 280 14.25 -17.35 7.84
N SER A 281 14.72 -16.96 6.65
CA SER A 281 14.48 -17.75 5.44
C SER A 281 15.74 -18.48 5.02
N VAL A 282 15.65 -19.79 4.78
CA VAL A 282 16.79 -20.66 4.42
C VAL A 282 17.44 -20.23 3.10
N VAL A 283 16.70 -19.51 2.24
CA VAL A 283 17.18 -19.00 0.94
C VAL A 283 17.83 -17.62 1.08
N LEU A 284 17.43 -16.84 2.09
CA LEU A 284 18.15 -15.66 2.56
C LEU A 284 19.15 -16.02 3.69
N ASN A 285 19.49 -17.29 3.88
CA ASN A 285 20.50 -17.68 4.85
C ASN A 285 21.97 -17.37 4.43
N PRO A 286 22.29 -16.98 3.17
CA PRO A 286 23.58 -16.34 2.89
C PRO A 286 23.76 -14.98 3.58
N PHE A 287 22.68 -14.39 4.13
CA PHE A 287 22.65 -13.02 4.66
C PHE A 287 23.46 -12.86 5.97
N TYR A 288 23.97 -13.95 6.58
CA TYR A 288 24.62 -13.90 7.92
C TYR A 288 25.89 -14.74 8.09
N ARG A 289 26.55 -15.26 7.04
CA ARG A 289 27.89 -15.89 7.21
C ARG A 289 29.01 -14.85 7.32
N ALA A 290 28.92 -14.01 8.35
CA ALA A 290 30.01 -13.17 8.83
C ALA A 290 29.81 -12.96 10.33
N ASN A 291 30.02 -14.01 11.12
CA ASN A 291 30.41 -13.96 12.56
C ASN A 291 30.44 -15.37 13.19
N SER A 292 31.17 -16.32 12.59
CA SER A 292 31.51 -17.57 13.29
C SER A 292 32.84 -18.18 12.83
N LEU A 293 33.80 -17.33 12.46
CA LEU A 293 35.21 -17.70 12.30
C LEU A 293 36.09 -16.57 12.84
N GLN A 294 36.05 -16.41 14.15
CA GLN A 294 37.19 -16.02 14.99
C GLN A 294 37.11 -16.83 16.27
#